data_AF-A0A5T2TEW9-F1
#
_entry.id   AF-A0A5T2TEW9-F1
#
_cell.length_a   1.000
_cell.length_b   1.000
_cell.length_c   1.000
_cell.angle_alpha   90.00
_cell.angle_beta   90.00
_cell.angle_gamma   90.00
#
_symmetry.space_group_name_H-M   'P 1'
#
loop_
_entity.id
_entity.type
_entity.pdbx_description
1 polymer ?
#
loop_
_entity_poly.entity_id
_entity_poly.type
_entity_poly.pdbx_seq_one_letter_code
_entity_poly.pdbx_strand_id
1 'polypeptide(L)' 'MSEVINLTGLPKSTIYLKIKNDEFPNQVSIGSRSVAWVEHEVNEWIEKNILNRKLNS' A
#
# COMPACT_ATOMS: atom_id res chain seq x y z
N MET A 1 -1.76 2.42 -9.73
CA MET A 1 -0.41 2.63 -9.15
C MET A 1 -0.20 4.09 -8.75
N SER A 2 -0.37 5.07 -9.65
CA SER A 2 -0.14 6.49 -9.32
C SER A 2 -0.95 6.99 -8.11
N GLU A 3 -2.20 6.55 -7.98
CA GLU A 3 -3.05 6.89 -6.83
C GLU A 3 -2.52 6.34 -5.50
N VAL A 4 -2.08 5.08 -5.47
CA VAL A 4 -1.50 4.45 -4.26
C VAL A 4 -0.23 5.18 -3.82
N ILE A 5 0.60 5.63 -4.76
CA ILE A 5 1.78 6.44 -4.45
C ILE A 5 1.37 7.78 -3.82
N ASN A 6 0.34 8.43 -4.36
CA ASN A 6 -0.15 9.71 -3.83
C ASN A 6 -0.77 9.54 -2.44
N LEU A 7 -1.53 8.47 -2.20
CA LEU A 7 -2.17 8.19 -0.91
C LEU A 7 -1.16 7.83 0.18
N THR A 8 -0.15 7.03 -0.16
CA THR A 8 0.82 6.50 0.83
C THR A 8 2.06 7.37 0.98
N GLY A 9 2.34 8.26 0.02
CA GLY A 9 3.58 9.03 -0.06
C GLY A 9 4.84 8.19 -0.32
N LEU A 10 4.68 6.88 -0.57
CA LEU A 10 5.78 5.95 -0.77
C LEU A 10 6.17 5.85 -2.24
N PRO A 11 7.47 5.82 -2.57
CA PRO A 11 7.89 5.57 -3.94
C PRO A 11 7.59 4.12 -4.34
N LYS A 12 7.38 3.91 -5.65
CA LYS A 12 7.05 2.61 -6.26
C LYS A 12 7.95 1.47 -5.79
N SER A 13 9.26 1.70 -5.69
CA SER A 13 10.24 0.70 -5.22
C SER A 13 9.98 0.25 -3.78
N THR A 14 9.64 1.18 -2.89
CA THR A 14 9.29 0.87 -1.50
C THR A 14 7.97 0.11 -1.41
N ILE A 15 6.98 0.47 -2.23
CA ILE A 15 5.71 -0.27 -2.29
C ILE A 15 5.99 -1.74 -2.67
N TYR A 16 6.78 -1.99 -3.73
CA TYR A 16 7.12 -3.37 -4.10
C TYR A 16 7.96 -4.10 -3.05
N LEU A 17 8.88 -3.41 -2.38
CA LEU A 17 9.64 -3.99 -1.28
C LEU A 17 8.72 -4.42 -0.14
N LYS A 18 7.76 -3.56 0.23
CA LYS A 18 6.79 -3.87 1.28
C LYS A 18 5.82 -4.98 0.87
N ILE A 19 5.39 -5.01 -0.38
CA ILE A 19 4.62 -6.14 -0.94
C ILE A 19 5.42 -7.43 -0.80
N LYS A 20 6.71 -7.43 -1.15
CA LYS A 20 7.60 -8.60 -1.02
C LYS A 20 7.78 -9.05 0.44
N ASN A 21 7.73 -8.12 1.39
CA ASN A 21 7.85 -8.38 2.81
C ASN A 21 6.50 -8.68 3.50
N ASP A 22 5.40 -8.79 2.76
CA ASP A 22 4.03 -8.93 3.31
C ASP A 22 3.61 -7.77 4.25
N GLU A 23 4.23 -6.60 4.07
CA GLU A 23 3.99 -5.37 4.85
C GLU A 23 3.02 -4.40 4.16
N PHE A 24 2.55 -4.71 2.94
CA PHE A 24 1.65 -3.86 2.16
C PHE A 24 0.67 -4.73 1.34
N PRO A 25 -0.58 -4.28 1.12
CA PRO A 25 -1.56 -5.03 0.34
C PRO A 25 -1.06 -5.47 -1.04
N ASN A 26 -1.31 -6.73 -1.38
CA ASN A 26 -0.95 -7.28 -2.67
C ASN A 26 -1.79 -6.63 -3.79
N GLN A 27 -1.15 -6.41 -4.94
CA GLN A 27 -1.85 -5.89 -6.11
C GLN A 27 -2.70 -6.99 -6.78
N VAL A 28 -3.89 -6.64 -7.23
CA VAL A 28 -4.76 -7.50 -8.03
C VAL A 28 -4.47 -7.25 -9.51
N SER A 29 -4.16 -8.31 -10.26
CA SER A 29 -4.00 -8.23 -11.71
C SER A 29 -5.38 -8.12 -12.37
N ILE A 30 -5.62 -7.00 -13.07
CA ILE A 30 -6.88 -6.76 -13.81
C ILE A 30 -6.68 -6.87 -15.33
N GLY A 31 -5.47 -7.23 -15.76
CA GLY A 31 -5.11 -7.41 -17.16
C GLY A 31 -3.61 -7.64 -17.34
N SER A 32 -3.19 -7.87 -18.57
CA SER A 32 -1.81 -8.24 -18.91
C SER A 32 -0.75 -7.18 -18.58
N ARG A 33 -1.14 -5.90 -18.44
CA ARG A 33 -0.25 -4.79 -18.03
C ARG A 33 -0.86 -3.89 -16.95
N SER A 34 -1.98 -4.30 -16.37
CA SER A 34 -2.79 -3.46 -15.50
C SER A 34 -2.96 -4.12 -14.14
N VAL A 35 -2.69 -3.34 -13.09
CA VAL A 35 -2.78 -3.79 -11.70
C VAL A 35 -3.58 -2.76 -10.91
N ALA A 36 -4.44 -3.27 -10.04
CA ALA A 36 -5.25 -2.48 -9.13
C ALA A 36 -4.97 -2.90 -7.69
N TRP A 37 -5.40 -2.06 -6.75
CA TRP A 37 -5.46 -2.40 -5.33
C TRP A 37 -6.89 -2.26 -4.88
N VAL A 38 -7.28 -3.06 -3.90
CA VAL A 38 -8.55 -2.86 -3.23
C VAL A 38 -8.40 -1.61 -2.36
N GLU A 39 -9.22 -0.59 -2.60
CA GLU A 39 -9.16 0.69 -1.90
C GLU A 39 -9.23 0.52 -0.38
N HIS A 40 -10.13 -0.36 0.08
CA HIS A 40 -10.29 -0.67 1.49
C HIS A 40 -9.00 -1.20 2.14
N GLU A 41 -8.28 -2.12 1.48
CA GLU A 41 -7.03 -2.67 2.03
C GLU A 41 -5.93 -1.62 2.15
N VAL A 42 -5.84 -0.70 1.18
CA VAL A 42 -4.89 0.41 1.21
C VAL A 42 -5.22 1.37 2.35
N ASN A 43 -6.50 1.71 2.52
CA ASN A 43 -6.95 2.57 3.62
C ASN A 43 -6.72 1.93 4.99
N GLU A 44 -7.05 0.65 5.17
CA GLU A 44 -6.76 -0.08 6.40
C GLU A 44 -5.26 -0.10 6.72
N TRP A 45 -4.41 -0.28 5.70
CA TRP A 45 -2.96 -0.20 5.88
C TRP A 45 -2.53 1.19 6.36
N ILE A 46 -3.06 2.27 5.77
CA ILE A 46 -2.76 3.64 6.19
C ILE A 46 -3.18 3.85 7.66
N GLU A 47 -4.39 3.44 8.03
CA GLU A 47 -4.90 3.55 9.39
C GLU A 47 -4.03 2.79 10.40
N LYS A 48 -3.64 1.55 10.08
CA LYS A 48 -2.71 0.77 10.92
C LYS A 48 -1.37 1.49 11.12
N ASN A 49 -0.81 2.12 10.10
CA ASN A 49 0.43 2.89 10.24
C ASN A 49 0.25 4.13 11.12
N ILE A 50 -0.88 4.84 10.98
CA ILE A 50 -1.22 5.98 11.84
C ILE A 50 -1.38 5.55 13.31
N LEU A 51 -2.05 4.42 13.56
CA LEU A 51 -2.21 3.86 14.90
C LEU A 51 -0.86 3.44 15.50
N ASN A 52 -0.03 2.74 14.73
CA ASN A 52 1.31 2.35 15.16
C ASN A 52 2.17 3.57 15.52
N ARG A 53 2.06 4.69 14.78
CA ARG A 53 2.74 5.94 15.15
C ARG A 53 2.27 6.48 16.51
N LYS A 54 0.96 6.44 16.80
CA LYS A 54 0.38 6.93 18.07
C LYS A 54 0.76 6.05 19.27
N LEU A 55 0.95 4.75 19.07
CA LEU A 55 1.33 3.82 20.14
C LEU A 55 2.82 3.93 20.53
N ASN A 56 3.65 4.52 19.66
CA ASN A 56 5.07 4.72 19.89
C ASN A 56 5.43 6.16 20.34
N SER A 57 4.43 6.98 20.70
CA SER A 57 4.57 8.35 21.23
C SER A 57 4.05 8.44 22.66
#